data_AF-Q6D0R8-F1
#
_entry.id   AF-Q6D0R8-F1
#
_cell.length_a   1.000
_cell.length_b   1.000
_cell.length_c   1.000
_cell.angle_alpha   90.00
_cell.angle_beta   90.00
_cell.angle_gamma   90.00
#
_symmetry.space_group_name_H-M   'P 1'
#
loop_
_entity.id
_entity.type
_entity.pdbx_description
1 polymer ?
#
loop_
_entity_poly.entity_id
_entity_poly.type
_entity_poly.pdbx_seq_one_letter_code
_entity_poly.pdbx_strand_id
1 'polypeptide(L)' 'MSEKIVLRADQIKALANFAESEGQPAYTITHGTIPAFEANDGTFVPEYCGLIAYSESEQHGVLQLN' A
#
# COMPACT_ATOMS: atom_id res chain seq x y z
N MET A 1 -16.16 -7.91 -14.97
CA MET A 1 -16.51 -8.10 -13.54
C MET A 1 -16.03 -6.86 -12.81
N SER A 2 -16.87 -6.16 -12.05
CA SER A 2 -16.38 -5.02 -11.28
C SER A 2 -15.67 -5.58 -10.04
N GLU A 3 -14.34 -5.54 -10.01
CA GLU A 3 -13.57 -5.93 -8.83
C GLU A 3 -13.89 -4.94 -7.70
N LYS A 4 -14.55 -5.42 -6.65
CA LYS A 4 -14.91 -4.63 -5.49
C LYS A 4 -13.87 -4.86 -4.42
N ILE A 5 -13.17 -3.81 -4.02
CA ILE A 5 -12.24 -3.85 -2.90
C ILE A 5 -12.98 -3.37 -1.64
N VAL A 6 -13.00 -4.23 -0.62
CA VAL A 6 -13.68 -3.96 0.64
C VAL A 6 -12.62 -3.60 1.67
N LEU A 7 -12.43 -2.30 1.89
CA LEU A 7 -11.58 -1.82 2.96
C LEU A 7 -12.33 -1.89 4.29
N ARG A 8 -11.74 -2.61 5.25
CA ARG A 8 -12.24 -2.61 6.62
C ARG A 8 -11.86 -1.32 7.34
N ALA A 9 -12.61 -0.96 8.37
CA ALA A 9 -12.39 0.29 9.11
C ALA A 9 -11.01 0.36 9.79
N ASP A 10 -10.43 -0.78 10.18
CA ASP A 10 -9.05 -0.89 10.67
C ASP A 10 -8.02 -0.57 9.59
N GLN A 11 -8.24 -1.01 8.33
CA GLN A 11 -7.37 -0.68 7.21
C GLN A 11 -7.40 0.82 6.87
N ILE A 12 -8.59 1.43 6.91
CA ILE A 12 -8.73 2.90 6.72
C ILE A 12 -7.99 3.67 7.82
N LYS A 13 -8.07 3.20 9.07
CA LYS A 13 -7.32 3.81 10.19
C LYS A 13 -5.82 3.63 10.04
N ALA A 14 -5.37 2.45 9.58
CA ALA A 14 -3.96 2.21 9.31
C ALA A 14 -3.42 3.13 8.21
N LEU A 15 -4.21 3.37 7.15
CA LEU A 15 -3.88 4.33 6.08
C LEU A 15 -3.74 5.77 6.61
N ALA A 16 -4.69 6.22 7.45
CA ALA A 16 -4.62 7.54 8.05
C ALA A 16 -3.38 7.70 8.96
N ASN A 17 -3.11 6.71 9.81
CA ASN A 17 -1.93 6.72 10.67
C ASN A 17 -0.63 6.71 9.86
N PHE A 18 -0.58 5.95 8.77
CA PHE A 18 0.58 5.90 7.89
C PHE A 18 0.86 7.28 7.28
N ALA A 19 -0.15 7.93 6.70
CA ALA A 19 -0.04 9.25 6.12
C ALA A 19 0.40 10.32 7.15
N GLU A 20 -0.22 10.31 8.34
CA GLU A 20 0.14 11.21 9.44
C GLU A 20 1.58 10.98 9.94
N SER A 21 2.02 9.72 10.06
CA SER A 21 3.37 9.37 10.51
C SER A 21 4.47 9.84 9.55
N GLU A 22 4.13 9.95 8.27
CA GLU A 22 5.02 10.41 7.19
C GLU A 22 4.91 11.92 6.93
N GLY A 23 4.13 12.65 7.76
CA GLY A 23 3.92 14.09 7.61
C GLY A 23 3.18 14.49 6.34
N GLN A 24 2.52 13.54 5.67
CA GLN A 24 1.78 13.76 4.44
C GLN A 24 0.27 13.68 4.71
N PRO A 25 -0.51 14.75 4.52
CA PRO A 25 -1.95 14.76 4.83
C PRO A 25 -2.80 13.97 3.82
N ALA A 26 -2.18 13.36 2.81
CA ALA A 26 -2.87 12.63 1.74
C ALA A 26 -2.08 11.38 1.34
N TYR A 27 -2.81 10.36 0.90
CA TYR A 27 -2.29 9.15 0.28
C TYR A 27 -2.95 8.97 -1.08
N THR A 28 -2.18 8.53 -2.07
CA THR A 28 -2.70 8.26 -3.41
C THR A 28 -3.02 6.77 -3.51
N ILE A 29 -4.26 6.47 -3.87
CA ILE A 29 -4.69 5.10 -4.18
C ILE A 29 -4.68 4.95 -5.69
N THR A 30 -3.87 4.03 -6.19
CA THR A 30 -3.84 3.68 -7.61
C THR A 30 -3.94 2.18 -7.81
N HIS A 31 -4.27 1.76 -9.02
CA HIS A 31 -4.09 0.38 -9.44
C HIS A 31 -2.68 0.21 -10.00
N GLY A 32 -1.93 -0.77 -9.50
CA GLY A 32 -0.56 -0.99 -9.96
C GLY A 32 -0.06 -2.40 -9.70
N THR A 33 1.14 -2.67 -10.20
CA THR A 33 1.83 -3.95 -10.05
C THR A 33 3.13 -3.73 -9.28
N ILE A 34 3.28 -4.43 -8.17
CA ILE A 34 4.54 -4.56 -7.43
C ILE A 34 5.15 -5.90 -7.85
N PRO A 35 6.27 -5.92 -8.60
CA PRO A 35 6.92 -7.16 -8.99
C PRO A 35 7.41 -7.93 -7.76
N ALA A 36 7.55 -9.25 -7.88
CA ALA A 36 8.10 -10.07 -6.80
C ALA A 36 9.53 -9.62 -6.45
N PHE A 37 9.84 -9.56 -5.16
CA PHE A 37 11.16 -9.16 -4.67
C PHE A 37 11.54 -9.90 -3.38
N GLU A 38 12.84 -9.97 -3.09
CA GLU A 38 13.36 -10.46 -1.82
C GLU A 38 13.55 -9.26 -0.88
N ALA A 39 12.85 -9.28 0.25
CA ALA A 39 12.98 -8.24 1.26
C ALA A 39 14.33 -8.34 1.98
N ASN A 40 14.73 -7.26 2.64
CA ASN A 40 16.03 -7.17 3.33
C ASN A 40 16.22 -8.21 4.47
N ASP A 41 15.14 -8.85 4.92
CA ASP A 41 15.15 -9.93 5.91
C ASP A 41 15.21 -11.34 5.28
N GLY A 42 15.37 -11.43 3.95
CA GLY A 42 15.37 -12.68 3.20
C GLY A 42 13.96 -13.22 2.91
N THR A 43 12.89 -12.50 3.27
CA THR A 43 11.52 -12.91 2.97
C THR A 43 11.21 -12.69 1.50
N PHE A 44 10.72 -13.73 0.83
CA PHE A 44 10.23 -13.61 -0.54
C PHE A 44 8.84 -12.98 -0.56
N VAL A 45 8.72 -11.81 -1.17
CA VAL A 45 7.45 -11.12 -1.40
C VAL A 45 6.97 -11.43 -2.82
N PRO A 46 5.81 -12.10 -2.98
CA PRO A 46 5.29 -12.43 -4.31
C PRO A 46 4.81 -11.17 -5.04
N GLU A 47 4.66 -11.28 -6.37
CA GLU A 47 4.07 -10.21 -7.17
C GLU A 47 2.67 -9.86 -6.64
N TYR A 48 2.41 -8.57 -6.54
CA TYR A 48 1.10 -8.03 -6.19
C TYR A 48 0.57 -7.17 -7.34
N CYS A 49 -0.62 -7.49 -7.83
CA CYS A 49 -1.36 -6.68 -8.78
C CYS A 49 -2.70 -6.31 -8.13
N GLY A 50 -2.93 -5.01 -7.91
CA GLY A 50 -4.12 -4.56 -7.20
C GLY A 50 -4.09 -3.10 -6.83
N LEU A 51 -4.93 -2.70 -5.87
CA LEU A 51 -4.89 -1.35 -5.32
C LEU A 51 -3.70 -1.20 -4.39
N ILE A 52 -2.97 -0.12 -4.62
CA ILE A 52 -1.77 0.26 -3.91
C ILE A 52 -2.02 1.63 -3.31
N ALA A 53 -1.73 1.78 -2.02
CA ALA A 53 -1.64 3.07 -1.37
C ALA A 53 -0.18 3.45 -1.18
N TYR A 54 0.20 4.64 -1.64
CA TYR A 54 1.54 5.19 -1.46
C TYR A 54 1.46 6.67 -1.10
N SER A 55 2.46 7.11 -0.35
CA SER A 55 2.78 8.53 -0.18
C SER A 55 3.64 8.94 -1.38
N GLU A 56 3.52 10.14 -1.93
CA GLU A 56 4.33 10.56 -3.11
C GLU A 56 5.84 10.69 -2.80
N SER A 57 6.28 10.20 -1.64
CA SER A 57 7.68 10.09 -1.27
C SER A 57 8.25 8.75 -1.71
N GLU A 58 9.30 8.79 -2.52
CA GLU A 58 10.11 7.63 -2.91
C GLU A 58 10.87 7.00 -1.72
N GLN A 59 10.88 7.65 -0.55
CA GLN A 59 11.57 7.17 0.64
C GLN A 59 10.72 6.24 1.51
N HIS A 60 9.41 6.18 1.28
CA HIS A 60 8.48 5.50 2.18
C HIS A 60 7.75 4.34 1.52
N GLY A 61 7.44 3.33 2.33
CA GLY A 61 6.95 2.04 1.89
C GLY A 61 5.59 2.10 1.20
N VAL A 62 5.31 1.06 0.42
CA VAL A 62 4.04 0.88 -0.26
C VAL A 62 3.12 0.01 0.60
N LEU A 63 1.88 0.47 0.87
CA LEU A 63 0.89 -0.33 1.59
C LEU A 63 0.00 -1.09 0.60
N GLN A 64 0.09 -2.42 0.66
CA GLN A 64 -0.75 -3.34 -0.08
C GLN A 64 -2.14 -3.44 0.55
N LEU A 65 -3.19 -3.23 -0.26
CA LEU A 65 -4.59 -3.29 0.16
C LEU A 65 -5.23 -4.61 -0.27
N ASN A 66 -5.09 -5.66 0.56
CA ASN A 66 -5.76 -6.96 0.40
C ASN A 66 -7.10 -7.04 1.13
#